data_AF-A0A4Q6JFF2-F1
#
_entry.id   AF-A0A4Q6JFF2-F1
#
_cell.length_a   1.000
_cell.length_b   1.000
_cell.length_c   1.000
_cell.angle_alpha   90.00
_cell.angle_beta   90.00
_cell.angle_gamma   90.00
#
_symmetry.space_group_name_H-M   'P 1'
#
loop_
_entity.id
_entity.type
_entity.pdbx_description
1 polymer ?
#
loop_
_entity_poly.entity_id
_entity_poly.type
_entity_poly.pdbx_seq_one_letter_code
_entity_poly.pdbx_strand_id
1 'polypeptide(L)'
;MTSEYFHFLSIIGVAFFAISGTLLGHEKSVGGFGVVVVATVTAIGGGTLRDILLNKPVFWIAQPDYLYATYIAIFASILSIRHLPDLSNTTMLLMDAVGMAIFNIIGIEKALIEGADMVVAITMGMTTGIFGGLMRDVICREVPLVMGEELYSTACLSGGLTYAALFTLEVSYIWCIIGAFAVTVFLRLGAIHFGWQPNLFRKSSFKRS
;
A
#
# COMPACT_ATOMS: atom_id res chain seq x y z
N MET A 1 6.63 -16.94 -12.87
CA MET A 1 6.72 -15.53 -13.34
C MET A 1 8.17 -15.14 -13.47
N THR A 2 8.47 -14.20 -14.37
CA THR A 2 9.83 -13.68 -14.53
C THR A 2 10.17 -12.67 -13.44
N SER A 3 11.44 -12.58 -13.08
CA SER A 3 11.98 -11.55 -12.17
C SER A 3 11.59 -10.12 -12.60
N GLU A 4 11.40 -9.91 -13.90
CA GLU A 4 11.07 -8.61 -14.49
C GLU A 4 9.70 -8.09 -14.04
N TYR A 5 8.71 -8.98 -13.88
CA TYR A 5 7.38 -8.59 -13.42
C TYR A 5 7.41 -8.03 -11.99
N PHE A 6 8.10 -8.71 -11.07
CA PHE A 6 8.22 -8.25 -9.69
C PHE A 6 8.98 -6.92 -9.62
N HIS A 7 10.01 -6.77 -10.44
CA HIS A 7 10.78 -5.54 -10.51
C HIS A 7 9.91 -4.38 -11.02
N PHE A 8 9.20 -4.58 -12.14
CA PHE A 8 8.32 -3.57 -12.73
C PHE A 8 7.21 -3.13 -11.77
N LEU A 9 6.47 -4.06 -11.17
CA LEU A 9 5.43 -3.72 -10.20
C LEU A 9 6.02 -3.05 -8.95
N SER A 10 7.17 -3.50 -8.47
CA SER A 10 7.83 -2.90 -7.31
C SER A 10 8.26 -1.46 -7.60
N ILE A 11 8.81 -1.17 -8.78
CA ILE A 11 9.17 0.20 -9.22
C ILE A 11 7.94 1.11 -9.23
N ILE A 12 6.81 0.61 -9.76
CA ILE A 12 5.56 1.37 -9.74
C ILE A 12 5.06 1.55 -8.30
N GLY A 13 5.03 0.49 -7.49
CA GLY A 13 4.58 0.52 -6.11
C GLY A 13 5.35 1.52 -5.25
N VAL A 14 6.69 1.51 -5.33
CA VAL A 14 7.52 2.49 -4.59
C VAL A 14 7.25 3.92 -5.06
N ALA A 15 7.01 4.15 -6.35
CA ALA A 15 6.69 5.48 -6.87
C ALA A 15 5.35 5.98 -6.32
N PHE A 16 4.29 5.16 -6.35
CA PHE A 16 2.97 5.52 -5.80
C PHE A 16 3.04 5.85 -4.30
N PHE A 17 3.75 5.03 -3.52
CA PHE A 17 3.95 5.31 -2.09
C PHE A 17 4.85 6.50 -1.81
N ALA A 18 5.87 6.74 -2.62
CA ALA A 18 6.71 7.93 -2.52
C ALA A 18 5.88 9.21 -2.77
N ILE A 19 5.00 9.21 -3.77
CA ILE A 19 4.08 10.32 -4.04
C ILE A 19 3.17 10.53 -2.84
N SER A 20 2.52 9.47 -2.36
CA SER A 20 1.62 9.53 -1.20
C SER A 20 2.32 10.08 0.06
N GLY A 21 3.51 9.59 0.39
CA GLY A 21 4.29 10.07 1.52
C GLY A 21 4.77 11.51 1.36
N THR A 22 5.09 11.94 0.13
CA THR A 22 5.45 13.34 -0.16
C THR A 22 4.27 14.28 0.09
N LEU A 23 3.08 13.90 -0.39
CA LEU A 23 1.86 14.69 -0.23
C LEU A 23 1.47 14.84 1.24
N LEU A 24 1.45 13.75 2.02
CA LEU A 24 1.13 13.85 3.45
C LEU A 24 2.21 14.64 4.22
N GLY A 25 3.49 14.42 3.91
CA GLY A 25 4.57 15.17 4.53
C GLY A 25 4.44 16.68 4.28
N HIS A 26 4.06 17.07 3.06
CA HIS A 26 3.79 18.46 2.72
C HIS A 26 2.56 19.02 3.46
N GLU A 27 1.43 18.31 3.42
CA GLU A 27 0.19 18.70 4.10
C GLU A 27 0.43 18.95 5.60
N LYS A 28 1.24 18.10 6.23
CA LYS A 28 1.58 18.20 7.66
C LYS A 28 2.75 19.15 7.96
N SER A 29 3.12 20.01 7.00
CA SER A 29 4.16 21.04 7.15
C SER A 29 5.49 20.49 7.66
N VAL A 30 5.83 19.25 7.29
CA VAL A 30 7.13 18.65 7.60
C VAL A 30 8.20 19.43 6.82
N GLY A 31 9.34 19.72 7.46
CA GLY A 31 10.46 20.41 6.81
C GLY A 31 10.94 19.66 5.57
N GLY A 32 11.51 20.36 4.58
CA GLY A 32 11.79 19.80 3.25
C GLY A 32 12.58 18.48 3.25
N PHE A 33 13.65 18.37 4.04
CA PHE A 33 14.37 17.09 4.18
C PHE A 33 13.54 16.00 4.88
N GLY A 34 12.71 16.37 5.84
CA GLY A 34 11.79 15.46 6.51
C GLY A 34 10.76 14.86 5.55
N VAL A 35 10.28 15.63 4.56
CA VAL A 35 9.39 15.10 3.50
C VAL A 35 10.06 13.99 2.70
N VAL A 36 11.34 14.15 2.34
CA VAL A 36 12.11 13.12 1.63
C VAL A 36 12.22 11.85 2.48
N VAL A 37 12.47 11.99 3.79
CA VAL A 37 12.54 10.86 4.73
C VAL A 37 11.18 10.15 4.83
N VAL A 38 10.10 10.89 5.07
CA VAL A 38 8.73 10.33 5.15
C VAL A 38 8.38 9.57 3.88
N ALA A 39 8.57 10.19 2.71
CA ALA A 39 8.26 9.57 1.43
C ALA A 39 9.09 8.32 1.16
N THR A 40 10.39 8.36 1.48
CA THR A 40 11.29 7.19 1.32
C THR A 40 10.86 6.04 2.23
N VAL A 41 10.58 6.32 3.51
CA VAL A 41 10.10 5.32 4.48
C VAL A 41 8.75 4.74 4.04
N THR A 42 7.84 5.58 3.53
CA THR A 42 6.55 5.13 2.99
C THR A 42 6.76 4.15 1.83
N ALA A 43 7.64 4.50 0.88
CA ALA A 43 7.90 3.72 -0.32
C ALA A 43 8.51 2.36 -0.05
N ILE A 44 9.51 2.28 0.84
CA ILE A 44 10.30 1.06 1.02
C ILE A 44 10.03 0.32 2.33
N GLY A 45 9.32 0.92 3.28
CA GLY A 45 9.14 0.39 4.63
C GLY A 45 8.44 -0.97 4.66
N GLY A 46 7.29 -1.09 3.99
CA GLY A 46 6.54 -2.34 3.92
C GLY A 46 7.32 -3.47 3.24
N GLY A 47 7.98 -3.19 2.11
CA GLY A 47 8.83 -4.14 1.42
C GLY A 47 10.07 -4.55 2.22
N THR A 48 10.64 -3.64 3.01
CA THR A 48 11.77 -3.91 3.91
C THR A 48 11.36 -4.88 5.02
N LEU A 49 10.23 -4.60 5.68
CA LEU A 49 9.70 -5.49 6.72
C LEU A 49 9.41 -6.88 6.14
N ARG A 50 8.77 -6.95 4.97
CA ARG A 50 8.53 -8.22 4.26
C ARG A 50 9.82 -9.01 4.04
N ASP A 51 10.83 -8.38 3.45
CA ASP A 51 12.07 -9.09 3.10
C ASP A 51 12.82 -9.57 4.35
N ILE A 52 12.80 -8.79 5.44
CA ILE A 52 13.35 -9.22 6.74
C ILE A 52 12.59 -10.43 7.29
N LEU A 53 11.25 -10.40 7.27
CA LEU A 53 10.42 -11.50 7.77
C LEU A 53 10.57 -12.79 6.94
N LEU A 54 10.79 -12.66 5.63
CA LEU A 54 11.06 -13.78 4.73
C LEU A 54 12.53 -14.21 4.71
N ASN A 55 13.39 -13.59 5.52
CA ASN A 55 14.84 -13.82 5.55
C ASN A 55 15.50 -13.67 4.17
N LYS A 56 15.17 -12.59 3.46
CA LYS A 56 15.69 -12.24 2.14
C LYS A 56 16.51 -10.95 2.19
N PRO A 57 17.45 -10.75 1.23
CA PRO A 57 18.10 -9.46 1.09
C PRO A 57 17.04 -8.39 0.81
N VAL A 58 17.16 -7.26 1.49
CA VAL A 58 16.22 -6.15 1.36
C VAL A 58 16.28 -5.60 -0.07
N PHE A 59 15.13 -5.52 -0.74
CA PHE A 59 15.05 -5.30 -2.19
C PHE A 59 15.79 -4.04 -2.68
N TRP A 60 15.69 -2.91 -1.97
CA TRP A 60 16.34 -1.65 -2.35
C TRP A 60 17.85 -1.61 -2.03
N ILE A 61 18.33 -2.49 -1.14
CA ILE A 61 19.77 -2.69 -0.92
C ILE A 61 20.33 -3.56 -2.03
N ALA A 62 19.59 -4.60 -2.42
CA ALA A 62 19.99 -5.52 -3.48
C ALA A 62 19.97 -4.85 -4.87
N GLN A 63 19.02 -3.96 -5.13
CA GLN A 63 18.87 -3.25 -6.41
C GLN A 63 18.57 -1.76 -6.15
N PRO A 64 19.49 -0.85 -6.48
CA PRO A 64 19.32 0.58 -6.20
C PRO A 64 18.25 1.26 -7.07
N ASP A 65 17.77 0.62 -8.14
CA ASP A 65 16.74 1.15 -9.03
C ASP A 65 15.46 1.56 -8.31
N TYR A 66 15.11 0.84 -7.23
CA TYR A 66 13.97 1.19 -6.38
C TYR A 66 14.16 2.53 -5.66
N LEU A 67 15.38 2.88 -5.26
CA LEU A 67 15.69 4.18 -4.68
C LEU A 67 15.66 5.27 -5.75
N TYR A 68 16.18 5.02 -6.95
CA TYR A 68 16.08 5.99 -8.04
C TYR A 68 14.61 6.30 -8.38
N ALA A 69 13.76 5.29 -8.52
CA ALA A 69 12.32 5.46 -8.74
C ALA A 69 11.66 6.25 -7.60
N THR A 70 12.00 5.93 -6.34
CA THR A 70 11.52 6.63 -5.15
C THR A 70 11.89 8.11 -5.19
N TYR A 71 13.17 8.45 -5.40
CA TYR A 71 13.61 9.84 -5.41
C TYR A 71 13.06 10.61 -6.61
N ILE A 72 13.00 10.01 -7.80
CA ILE A 72 12.37 10.64 -8.97
C ILE A 72 10.90 10.98 -8.66
N ALA A 73 10.16 10.05 -8.06
CA ALA A 73 8.76 10.27 -7.67
C ALA A 73 8.62 11.38 -6.61
N ILE A 74 9.53 11.44 -5.63
CA ILE A 74 9.58 12.52 -4.63
C ILE A 74 9.82 13.87 -5.31
N PHE A 75 10.86 13.98 -6.14
CA PHE A 75 11.18 15.23 -6.85
C PHE A 75 10.03 15.68 -7.76
N ALA A 76 9.45 14.74 -8.53
CA ALA A 76 8.29 15.03 -9.38
C ALA A 76 7.08 15.51 -8.55
N SER A 77 6.85 14.91 -7.38
CA SER A 77 5.78 15.32 -6.45
C SER A 77 6.02 16.72 -5.89
N ILE A 78 7.25 17.03 -5.46
CA ILE A 78 7.62 18.37 -4.97
C ILE A 78 7.42 19.44 -6.05
N LEU A 79 7.83 19.16 -7.29
CA LEU A 79 7.59 20.07 -8.42
C LEU A 79 6.10 20.23 -8.70
N SER A 80 5.33 19.15 -8.63
CA SER A 80 3.87 19.17 -8.82
C SER A 80 3.19 20.02 -7.75
N ILE A 81 3.55 19.86 -6.48
CA ILE A 81 3.06 20.68 -5.36
C ILE A 81 3.37 22.17 -5.58
N ARG A 82 4.54 22.49 -6.13
CA ARG A 82 4.96 23.89 -6.37
C ARG A 82 4.21 24.55 -7.53
N HIS A 83 3.81 23.79 -8.54
CA HIS A 83 3.33 24.34 -9.82
C HIS A 83 1.87 24.05 -10.15
N LEU A 84 1.24 23.07 -9.50
CA LEU A 84 -0.15 22.72 -9.71
C LEU A 84 -1.02 23.26 -8.57
N PRO A 85 -2.28 23.65 -8.86
CA PRO A 85 -3.22 24.03 -7.81
C PRO A 85 -3.53 22.83 -6.89
N ASP A 86 -3.54 23.13 -5.59
CA ASP A 86 -3.94 22.32 -4.44
C ASP A 86 -4.10 20.80 -4.70
N LEU A 87 -3.00 20.06 -4.52
CA LEU A 87 -3.04 18.59 -4.54
C LEU A 87 -3.75 18.12 -3.27
N SER A 88 -5.04 17.81 -3.43
CA SER A 88 -5.92 17.41 -2.33
C SER A 88 -5.49 16.12 -1.61
N ASN A 89 -5.96 15.97 -0.37
CA ASN A 89 -5.86 14.72 0.41
C ASN A 89 -6.38 13.50 -0.38
N THR A 90 -7.36 13.69 -1.25
CA THR A 90 -7.91 12.62 -2.10
C THR A 90 -6.85 12.05 -3.05
N THR A 91 -5.95 12.87 -3.59
CA THR A 91 -4.85 12.40 -4.44
C THR A 91 -3.87 11.55 -3.63
N MET A 92 -3.53 11.96 -2.40
CA MET A 92 -2.68 11.18 -1.50
C MET A 92 -3.30 9.80 -1.23
N LEU A 93 -4.59 9.76 -0.91
CA LEU A 93 -5.33 8.53 -0.63
C LEU A 93 -5.47 7.62 -1.85
N LEU A 94 -5.62 8.18 -3.05
CA LEU A 94 -5.63 7.42 -4.31
C LEU A 94 -4.26 6.79 -4.57
N MET A 95 -3.17 7.55 -4.42
CA MET A 95 -1.81 7.04 -4.64
C MET A 95 -1.49 5.92 -3.65
N ASP A 96 -1.89 6.11 -2.39
CA ASP A 96 -1.79 5.10 -1.34
C ASP A 96 -2.58 3.83 -1.70
N ALA A 97 -3.85 3.96 -2.12
CA ALA A 97 -4.69 2.82 -2.48
C ALA A 97 -4.06 1.93 -3.57
N VAL A 98 -3.48 2.56 -4.59
CA VAL A 98 -2.82 1.84 -5.70
C VAL A 98 -1.53 1.20 -5.23
N GLY A 99 -0.67 1.91 -4.50
CA GLY A 99 0.57 1.37 -3.95
C GLY A 99 0.32 0.19 -3.00
N MET A 100 -0.69 0.32 -2.12
CA MET A 100 -1.13 -0.73 -1.20
C MET A 100 -1.58 -1.97 -1.96
N ALA A 101 -2.41 -1.83 -3.01
CA ALA A 101 -2.88 -2.95 -3.81
C ALA A 101 -1.73 -3.71 -4.50
N ILE A 102 -0.78 -2.99 -5.08
CA ILE A 102 0.41 -3.57 -5.73
C ILE A 102 1.26 -4.33 -4.71
N PHE A 103 1.59 -3.70 -3.58
CA PHE A 103 2.42 -4.31 -2.57
C PHE A 103 1.75 -5.48 -1.83
N ASN A 104 0.43 -5.46 -1.71
CA ASN A 104 -0.33 -6.60 -1.21
C ASN A 104 -0.10 -7.83 -2.10
N ILE A 105 -0.25 -7.67 -3.40
CA ILE A 105 -0.04 -8.74 -4.38
C ILE A 105 1.41 -9.23 -4.34
N ILE A 106 2.40 -8.32 -4.44
CA ILE A 106 3.82 -8.69 -4.39
C ILE A 106 4.15 -9.44 -3.09
N GLY A 107 3.60 -9.01 -1.96
CA GLY A 107 3.83 -9.65 -0.66
C GLY A 107 3.25 -11.07 -0.58
N ILE A 108 2.02 -11.26 -1.09
CA ILE A 108 1.40 -12.60 -1.19
C ILE A 108 2.27 -13.51 -2.04
N GLU A 109 2.61 -13.06 -3.23
CA GLU A 109 3.29 -13.87 -4.23
C GLU A 109 4.70 -14.25 -3.80
N LYS A 110 5.46 -13.30 -3.23
CA LYS A 110 6.77 -13.61 -2.65
C LYS A 110 6.67 -14.62 -1.51
N ALA A 111 5.70 -14.47 -0.61
CA ALA A 111 5.52 -15.44 0.48
C ALA A 111 5.17 -16.84 -0.05
N LEU A 112 4.30 -16.95 -1.05
CA LEU A 112 3.96 -18.23 -1.70
C LEU A 112 5.17 -18.87 -2.39
N ILE A 113 6.00 -18.08 -3.07
CA ILE A 113 7.25 -18.56 -3.70
C ILE A 113 8.21 -19.14 -2.64
N GLU A 114 8.24 -18.56 -1.44
CA GLU A 114 9.02 -19.07 -0.31
C GLU A 114 8.35 -20.26 0.41
N GLY A 115 7.26 -20.80 -0.14
CA GLY A 115 6.58 -21.99 0.40
C GLY A 115 5.69 -21.70 1.60
N ALA A 116 5.34 -20.44 1.86
CA ALA A 116 4.41 -20.10 2.92
C ALA A 116 2.99 -20.58 2.57
N ASP A 117 2.22 -20.95 3.61
CA ASP A 117 0.79 -21.23 3.46
C ASP A 117 0.02 -19.98 3.01
N MET A 118 -1.11 -20.17 2.32
CA MET A 118 -1.93 -19.08 1.78
C MET A 118 -2.34 -18.07 2.86
N VAL A 119 -2.65 -18.51 4.09
CA VAL A 119 -3.02 -17.58 5.18
C VAL A 119 -1.83 -16.69 5.57
N VAL A 120 -0.63 -17.27 5.62
CA VAL A 120 0.61 -16.53 5.89
C VAL A 120 0.91 -15.59 4.73
N ALA A 121 0.69 -16.03 3.49
CA ALA A 121 0.91 -15.20 2.31
C ALA A 121 -0.03 -13.99 2.26
N ILE A 122 -1.32 -14.16 2.53
CA ILE A 122 -2.27 -13.03 2.65
C ILE A 122 -1.81 -12.06 3.74
N THR A 123 -1.41 -12.58 4.90
CA THR A 123 -0.92 -11.74 6.00
C THR A 123 0.36 -10.99 5.62
N MET A 124 1.27 -11.64 4.88
CA MET A 124 2.50 -11.02 4.38
C MET A 124 2.19 -9.94 3.34
N GLY A 125 1.23 -10.18 2.45
CA GLY A 125 0.67 -9.19 1.53
C GLY A 125 0.18 -7.96 2.26
N MET A 126 -0.74 -8.16 3.20
CA MET A 126 -1.30 -7.07 4.00
C MET A 126 -0.21 -6.31 4.74
N THR A 127 0.74 -7.00 5.34
CA THR A 127 1.90 -6.37 6.00
C THR A 127 2.66 -5.50 5.00
N THR A 128 3.01 -6.04 3.84
CA THR A 128 3.76 -5.31 2.81
C THR A 128 2.99 -4.07 2.32
N GLY A 129 1.69 -4.21 2.06
CA GLY A 129 0.84 -3.15 1.53
C GLY A 129 0.45 -2.08 2.56
N ILE A 130 0.33 -2.42 3.85
CA ILE A 130 -0.19 -1.48 4.86
C ILE A 130 0.94 -0.77 5.59
N PHE A 131 2.06 -1.44 5.85
CA PHE A 131 3.06 -0.95 6.80
C PHE A 131 3.77 0.33 6.32
N GLY A 132 3.90 0.53 5.00
CA GLY A 132 4.43 1.78 4.43
C GLY A 132 3.58 2.98 4.82
N GLY A 133 2.27 2.93 4.59
CA GLY A 133 1.32 3.96 4.99
C GLY A 133 1.22 4.11 6.52
N LEU A 134 1.28 3.01 7.27
CA LEU A 134 1.31 3.06 8.73
C LEU A 134 2.53 3.86 9.25
N MET A 135 3.74 3.56 8.75
CA MET A 135 4.96 4.27 9.18
C MET A 135 4.88 5.75 8.79
N ARG A 136 4.39 6.07 7.59
CA ARG A 136 4.13 7.44 7.13
C ARG A 136 3.28 8.21 8.13
N ASP A 137 2.12 7.66 8.47
CA ASP A 137 1.13 8.32 9.31
C ASP A 137 1.69 8.55 10.73
N VAL A 138 2.35 7.55 11.31
CA VAL A 138 2.99 7.67 12.64
C VAL A 138 4.06 8.75 12.65
N ILE A 139 4.92 8.82 11.64
CA ILE A 139 5.98 9.85 11.56
C ILE A 139 5.35 11.26 11.41
N CYS A 140 4.29 11.37 10.63
CA CYS A 140 3.51 12.59 10.45
C CYS A 140 2.60 12.93 11.65
N ARG A 141 2.60 12.13 12.73
CA ARG A 141 1.78 12.29 13.94
C ARG A 141 0.27 12.23 13.67
N GLU A 142 -0.11 11.46 12.66
CA GLU A 142 -1.50 11.18 12.31
C GLU A 142 -1.94 9.83 12.87
N VAL A 143 -3.24 9.67 13.10
CA VAL A 143 -3.81 8.35 13.37
C VAL A 143 -3.70 7.53 12.08
N PRO A 144 -3.02 6.37 12.09
CA PRO A 144 -2.80 5.59 10.87
C PRO A 144 -4.11 5.18 10.19
N LEU A 145 -4.16 5.20 8.86
CA LEU A 145 -5.36 4.83 8.09
C LEU A 145 -5.87 3.42 8.42
N VAL A 146 -4.96 2.50 8.72
CA VAL A 146 -5.26 1.12 9.16
C VAL A 146 -6.06 1.06 10.48
N MET A 147 -5.95 2.08 11.32
CA MET A 147 -6.68 2.24 12.59
C MET A 147 -7.96 3.06 12.43
N GLY A 148 -8.26 3.54 11.22
CA GLY A 148 -9.46 4.33 10.92
C GLY A 148 -10.72 3.47 10.74
N GLU A 149 -11.86 4.15 10.63
CA GLU A 149 -13.16 3.51 10.41
C GLU A 149 -13.46 3.18 8.94
N GLU A 150 -12.65 3.65 7.99
CA GLU A 150 -12.87 3.41 6.56
C GLU A 150 -12.41 2.02 6.12
N LEU A 151 -12.87 1.57 4.94
CA LEU A 151 -12.35 0.35 4.31
C LEU A 151 -10.91 0.56 3.82
N TYR A 152 -9.95 0.35 4.71
CA TYR A 152 -8.51 0.34 4.40
C TYR A 152 -7.97 -1.09 4.49
N SER A 153 -7.85 -1.60 5.72
CA SER A 153 -7.35 -2.94 6.02
C SER A 153 -8.25 -4.02 5.43
N THR A 154 -9.56 -3.79 5.45
CA THR A 154 -10.57 -4.69 4.87
C THR A 154 -10.51 -4.72 3.35
N ALA A 155 -10.18 -3.62 2.67
CA ALA A 155 -9.98 -3.59 1.22
C ALA A 155 -8.71 -4.37 0.82
N CYS A 156 -7.63 -4.21 1.59
CA CYS A 156 -6.39 -4.97 1.42
C CYS A 156 -6.62 -6.48 1.64
N LEU A 157 -7.30 -6.85 2.74
CA LEU A 157 -7.70 -8.23 3.03
C LEU A 157 -8.58 -8.81 1.91
N SER A 158 -9.57 -8.05 1.43
CA SER A 158 -10.48 -8.51 0.36
C SER A 158 -9.75 -8.81 -0.93
N GLY A 159 -8.72 -8.02 -1.29
CA GLY A 159 -7.86 -8.32 -2.43
C GLY A 159 -7.06 -9.60 -2.23
N GLY A 160 -6.51 -9.82 -1.03
CA GLY A 160 -5.78 -11.05 -0.71
C GLY A 160 -6.67 -12.29 -0.72
N LEU A 161 -7.90 -12.18 -0.20
CA LEU A 161 -8.91 -13.24 -0.29
C LEU A 161 -9.35 -13.50 -1.73
N THR A 162 -9.47 -12.46 -2.55
CA THR A 162 -9.78 -12.59 -3.98
C THR A 162 -8.65 -13.32 -4.70
N TYR A 163 -7.39 -12.94 -4.43
CA TYR A 163 -6.22 -13.66 -4.95
C TYR A 163 -6.30 -15.14 -4.59
N ALA A 164 -6.51 -15.44 -3.31
CA ALA A 164 -6.57 -16.81 -2.81
C ALA A 164 -7.69 -17.62 -3.46
N ALA A 165 -8.90 -17.05 -3.57
CA ALA A 165 -10.04 -17.71 -4.20
C ALA A 165 -9.81 -18.00 -5.69
N LEU A 166 -9.23 -17.07 -6.43
CA LEU A 166 -8.90 -17.29 -7.85
C LEU A 166 -7.78 -18.32 -8.01
N PHE A 167 -6.79 -18.28 -7.12
CA PHE A 167 -5.68 -19.22 -7.11
C PHE A 167 -6.16 -20.65 -6.81
N THR A 168 -7.07 -20.85 -5.84
CA THR A 168 -7.62 -22.18 -5.53
C THR A 168 -8.54 -22.73 -6.62
N LEU A 169 -9.14 -21.86 -7.43
CA LEU A 169 -9.91 -22.23 -8.62
C LEU A 169 -9.03 -22.51 -9.86
N GLU A 170 -7.71 -22.57 -9.69
CA GLU A 170 -6.73 -22.81 -10.75
C GLU A 170 -6.82 -21.81 -11.92
N VAL A 171 -7.32 -20.60 -11.63
CA VAL A 171 -7.38 -19.52 -12.61
C VAL A 171 -5.96 -19.08 -12.94
N SER A 172 -5.72 -18.71 -14.20
CA SER A 172 -4.42 -18.18 -14.62
C SER A 172 -3.98 -17.01 -13.74
N TYR A 173 -2.72 -17.03 -13.33
CA TYR A 173 -2.14 -16.12 -12.35
C TYR A 173 -2.35 -14.63 -12.69
N ILE A 174 -2.33 -14.28 -13.97
CA ILE A 174 -2.58 -12.89 -14.39
C ILE A 174 -3.95 -12.38 -13.95
N TRP A 175 -4.96 -13.25 -13.95
CA TRP A 175 -6.29 -12.90 -13.46
C TRP A 175 -6.36 -12.88 -11.94
N CYS A 176 -5.55 -13.66 -11.23
CA CYS A 176 -5.41 -13.55 -9.78
C CYS A 176 -4.88 -12.17 -9.39
N ILE A 177 -3.83 -11.70 -10.07
CA ILE A 177 -3.26 -10.35 -9.90
C ILE A 177 -4.31 -9.28 -10.20
N ILE A 178 -4.90 -9.32 -11.40
CA ILE A 178 -5.84 -8.29 -11.86
C ILE A 178 -7.08 -8.25 -10.95
N GLY A 179 -7.61 -9.41 -10.57
CA GLY A 179 -8.75 -9.53 -9.67
C GLY A 179 -8.46 -8.95 -8.29
N ALA A 180 -7.33 -9.33 -7.68
CA ALA A 180 -6.91 -8.81 -6.39
C ALA A 180 -6.69 -7.29 -6.42
N PHE A 181 -6.01 -6.79 -7.44
CA PHE A 181 -5.77 -5.36 -7.63
C PHE A 181 -7.08 -4.59 -7.78
N ALA A 182 -7.94 -5.06 -8.69
CA ALA A 182 -9.22 -4.41 -8.97
C ALA A 182 -10.12 -4.37 -7.74
N VAL A 183 -10.23 -5.47 -6.99
CA VAL A 183 -11.04 -5.51 -5.75
C VAL A 183 -10.49 -4.57 -4.68
N THR A 184 -9.17 -4.59 -4.42
CA THR A 184 -8.59 -3.69 -3.42
C THR A 184 -8.78 -2.22 -3.79
N VAL A 185 -8.47 -1.84 -5.03
CA VAL A 185 -8.61 -0.44 -5.48
C VAL A 185 -10.07 -0.02 -5.51
N PHE A 186 -10.97 -0.85 -6.03
CA PHE A 186 -12.40 -0.55 -6.09
C PHE A 186 -12.99 -0.29 -4.70
N LEU A 187 -12.73 -1.18 -3.73
CA LEU A 187 -13.22 -1.02 -2.37
C LEU A 187 -12.63 0.22 -1.70
N ARG A 188 -11.33 0.49 -1.91
CA ARG A 188 -10.68 1.65 -1.29
C ARG A 188 -11.19 2.97 -1.88
N LEU A 189 -11.35 3.06 -3.20
CA LEU A 189 -11.93 4.24 -3.85
C LEU A 189 -13.40 4.42 -3.51
N GLY A 190 -14.17 3.33 -3.43
CA GLY A 190 -15.54 3.37 -2.94
C GLY A 190 -15.63 3.93 -1.52
N ALA A 191 -14.72 3.54 -0.63
CA ALA A 191 -14.64 4.10 0.71
C ALA A 191 -14.28 5.60 0.72
N ILE A 192 -13.30 6.02 -0.09
CA ILE A 192 -12.88 7.42 -0.17
C ILE A 192 -14.00 8.31 -0.74
N HIS A 193 -14.73 7.85 -1.75
CA HIS A 193 -15.73 8.67 -2.44
C HIS A 193 -17.12 8.61 -1.80
N PHE A 194 -17.54 7.43 -1.32
CA PHE A 194 -18.89 7.21 -0.77
C PHE A 194 -18.91 7.08 0.77
N GLY A 195 -17.76 7.15 1.44
CA GLY A 195 -17.68 7.02 2.89
C GLY A 195 -18.03 5.64 3.40
N TRP A 196 -17.73 4.57 2.65
CA TRP A 196 -18.01 3.20 3.09
C TRP A 196 -17.21 2.84 4.34
N GLN A 197 -17.92 2.39 5.37
CA GLN A 197 -17.36 1.95 6.66
C GLN A 197 -17.86 0.54 7.01
N PRO A 198 -17.00 -0.36 7.51
CA PRO A 198 -17.43 -1.65 8.01
C PRO A 198 -18.10 -1.47 9.39
N ASN A 199 -19.38 -1.79 9.51
CA ASN A 199 -20.13 -1.72 10.78
C ASN A 199 -19.78 -2.86 11.78
N LEU A 200 -18.50 -3.21 11.94
CA LEU A 200 -18.08 -4.37 12.73
C LEU A 200 -18.21 -4.18 14.25
N PHE A 201 -18.05 -2.95 14.74
CA PHE A 201 -18.07 -2.64 16.18
C PHE A 201 -19.19 -1.66 16.58
N ARG A 202 -20.11 -1.33 15.67
CA ARG A 202 -21.23 -0.45 16.00
C ARG A 202 -22.18 -1.21 16.94
N LYS A 203 -22.12 -0.87 18.22
CA LYS A 203 -23.01 -1.41 19.25
C LYS A 203 -24.45 -1.14 18.80
N SER A 204 -25.22 -2.20 18.54
CA SER A 204 -26.67 -2.09 18.35
C SER A 204 -27.25 -1.35 19.54
N SER A 205 -27.70 -0.10 19.35
CA SER A 205 -28.41 0.62 20.39
C SER A 205 -29.76 -0.05 20.60
N PHE A 206 -29.81 -1.04 21.48
CA PHE A 206 -31.07 -1.59 21.95
C PHE A 206 -31.73 -0.46 22.75
N LYS A 207 -32.71 0.23 22.14
CA LYS A 207 -33.59 1.15 22.85
C LYS A 207 -34.26 0.32 23.95
N ARG A 208 -33.88 0.54 25.21
CA ARG A 208 -34.72 0.15 26.35
C ARG A 208 -35.93 1.07 26.30
N SER A 209 -37.08 0.51 25.92
CA SER A 209 -38.41 1.12 26.12
C SER A 209 -38.71 1.27 27.59
#